data_AF-A0A948EX61-F1
#
_entry.id   AF-A0A948EX61-F1
#
_cell.length_a   1.000
_cell.length_b   1.000
_cell.length_c   1.000
_cell.angle_alpha   90.00
_cell.angle_beta   90.00
_cell.angle_gamma   90.00
#
_symmetry.space_group_name_H-M   'P 1'
#
loop_
_entity.id
_entity.type
_entity.pdbx_description
1 polymer ?
#
loop_
_entity_poly.entity_id
_entity_poly.type
_entity_poly.pdbx_seq_one_letter_code
_entity_poly.pdbx_strand_id
1 'polypeptide(L)' 'MTTEIGHLNLRLPAGFEARAQRIGRLVGESLARQEGLPGGQVGQIGVGPVRVDARASDRVIAAHIAQSIGVAIQRGGGK' A
#
# COMPACT_ATOMS: atom_id res chain seq x y z
N MET A 1 19.79 1.66 0.40
CA MET A 1 19.01 2.23 1.51
C MET A 1 17.66 1.53 1.51
N THR A 2 17.30 0.85 2.59
CA THR A 2 16.07 0.03 2.67
C THR A 2 14.98 0.85 3.36
N THR A 3 13.74 0.72 2.88
CA THR A 3 12.57 1.33 3.52
C THR A 3 11.90 0.28 4.39
N GLU A 4 11.69 0.57 5.67
CA GLU A 4 11.03 -0.33 6.62
C GLU A 4 9.65 0.20 6.98
N ILE A 5 8.62 -0.61 6.72
CA ILE A 5 7.23 -0.30 7.06
C ILE A 5 6.80 -1.28 8.15
N GLY A 6 6.71 -0.81 9.40
CA GLY A 6 6.39 -1.68 10.54
C GLY A 6 4.94 -2.17 10.55
N HIS A 7 3.99 -1.27 10.29
CA HIS A 7 2.56 -1.61 10.27
C HIS A 7 1.83 -0.87 9.15
N LEU A 8 1.05 -1.62 8.38
CA LEU A 8 0.16 -1.08 7.35
C LEU A 8 -1.29 -1.37 7.74
N ASN A 9 -2.07 -0.32 8.02
CA ASN A 9 -3.50 -0.44 8.25
C ASN A 9 -4.26 -0.07 6.97
N LEU A 10 -4.96 -1.04 6.38
CA LEU A 10 -5.77 -0.86 5.19
C LEU A 10 -7.25 -0.97 5.58
N ARG A 11 -8.00 0.10 5.33
CA ARG A 11 -9.48 0.07 5.40
C ARG A 11 -10.03 -0.19 4.02
N LEU A 12 -10.59 -1.38 3.82
CA LEU A 12 -11.27 -1.76 2.58
C LEU A 12 -12.79 -1.59 2.75
N PRO A 13 -13.53 -1.26 1.67
CA PRO A 13 -14.98 -1.19 1.73
C PRO A 13 -15.61 -2.57 1.96
N ALA A 14 -16.86 -2.59 2.42
CA ALA A 14 -17.63 -3.81 2.60
C ALA A 14 -17.68 -4.65 1.31
N GLY A 15 -17.61 -5.98 1.42
CA GLY A 15 -17.51 -6.90 0.27
C GLY A 15 -16.08 -7.28 -0.15
N PHE A 16 -15.07 -6.78 0.55
CA PHE A 16 -13.67 -7.19 0.41
C PHE A 16 -13.16 -8.04 1.56
N GLU A 17 -13.98 -8.41 2.54
CA GLU A 17 -13.55 -9.14 3.75
C GLU A 17 -12.76 -10.41 3.43
N ALA A 18 -13.26 -11.25 2.51
CA ALA A 18 -12.59 -12.47 2.07
C ALA A 18 -11.30 -12.21 1.26
N ARG A 19 -11.23 -11.05 0.58
CA ARG A 19 -10.10 -10.66 -0.27
C ARG A 19 -9.07 -9.81 0.48
N ALA A 20 -9.42 -9.27 1.64
CA ALA A 20 -8.64 -8.27 2.36
C ALA A 20 -7.25 -8.78 2.73
N GLN A 21 -7.15 -10.00 3.24
CA GLN A 21 -5.86 -10.60 3.57
C GLN A 21 -4.98 -10.82 2.33
N ARG A 22 -5.57 -11.30 1.22
CA ARG A 22 -4.85 -11.52 -0.04
C ARG A 22 -4.37 -10.20 -0.64
N ILE A 23 -5.24 -9.18 -0.66
CA ILE A 23 -4.89 -7.84 -1.13
C ILE A 23 -3.77 -7.25 -0.27
N GLY A 24 -3.89 -7.32 1.06
CA GLY A 24 -2.84 -6.83 1.97
C GLY A 24 -1.48 -7.49 1.74
N ARG A 25 -1.46 -8.82 1.55
CA ARG A 25 -0.22 -9.54 1.20
C ARG A 25 0.36 -9.08 -0.14
N LEU A 26 -0.47 -8.97 -1.17
CA LEU A 26 -0.04 -8.50 -2.49
C LEU A 26 0.44 -7.05 -2.47
N VAL A 27 -0.15 -6.19 -1.65
CA VAL A 27 0.30 -4.81 -1.44
C VAL A 27 1.71 -4.81 -0.85
N GLY A 28 1.95 -5.61 0.19
CA GLY A 28 3.28 -5.76 0.78
C GLY A 28 4.31 -6.26 -0.22
N GLU A 29 3.98 -7.27 -1.03
CA GLU A 29 4.86 -7.75 -2.11
C GLU A 29 5.12 -6.67 -3.17
N SER A 30 4.10 -5.91 -3.59
CA SER A 30 4.26 -4.83 -4.56
C SER A 30 5.12 -3.69 -4.00
N LEU A 31 4.98 -3.35 -2.73
CA LEU A 31 5.82 -2.35 -2.06
C LEU A 31 7.27 -2.81 -1.93
N ALA A 32 7.50 -4.08 -1.58
CA ALA A 32 8.85 -4.65 -1.49
C ALA A 32 9.57 -4.68 -2.85
N ARG A 33 8.82 -4.76 -3.95
CA ARG A 33 9.36 -4.68 -5.33
C ARG A 33 9.48 -3.24 -5.84
N GLN A 34 8.94 -2.25 -5.13
CA GLN A 34 8.95 -0.88 -5.60
C GLN A 34 10.29 -0.22 -5.29
N GLU A 35 11.02 0.12 -6.35
CA GLU A 35 12.28 0.84 -6.26
C GLU A 35 12.04 2.35 -6.05
N GLY A 36 12.99 3.04 -5.42
CA GLY A 36 12.90 4.50 -5.22
C GLY A 36 12.09 4.94 -4.00
N LEU A 37 11.73 4.03 -3.09
CA LEU A 37 11.25 4.43 -1.78
C LEU A 37 12.42 5.07 -0.98
N PRO A 38 12.22 6.23 -0.34
CA PRO A 38 13.23 6.82 0.53
C PRO A 38 13.57 5.83 1.65
N GLY A 39 14.86 5.64 1.90
CA GLY A 39 15.33 4.80 2.99
C GLY A 39 14.94 5.39 4.34
N GLY A 40 14.58 4.52 5.29
CA GLY A 40 14.17 4.93 6.63
C GLY A 40 12.98 4.14 7.14
N GLN A 41 12.68 4.35 8.42
CA GLN A 41 11.52 3.78 9.06
C GLN A 41 10.30 4.67 8.81
N VAL A 42 9.28 4.11 8.18
CA VAL A 42 8.02 4.82 8.03
C VAL A 42 7.06 4.41 9.14
N GLY A 43 6.87 5.31 10.11
CA GLY A 43 6.01 5.06 11.29
C GLY A 43 4.53 5.01 10.95
N GLN A 44 4.02 6.01 10.21
CA GLN A 44 2.62 6.07 9.80
C GLN A 44 2.49 6.84 8.49
N ILE A 45 1.75 6.28 7.52
CA ILE A 45 1.39 6.97 6.27
C ILE A 45 -0.13 7.03 6.19
N GLY A 46 -0.65 8.25 6.07
CA GLY A 46 -2.03 8.45 5.64
C GLY A 46 -2.11 8.32 4.13
N VAL A 47 -2.63 7.19 3.65
CA VAL A 47 -3.02 7.07 2.24
C VAL A 47 -4.43 7.64 2.12
N GLY A 48 -4.62 8.60 1.22
CA GLY A 48 -5.96 9.13 0.90
C GLY A 48 -6.90 8.01 0.41
N PRO A 49 -8.20 8.29 0.27
CA PRO A 49 -9.16 7.29 -0.18
C PRO A 49 -8.78 6.74 -1.56
N VAL A 50 -8.31 5.49 -1.59
CA VAL A 50 -7.99 4.79 -2.84
C VAL A 50 -9.29 4.23 -3.41
N ARG A 51 -9.66 4.70 -4.59
CA ARG A 51 -10.78 4.09 -5.33
C ARG A 51 -10.31 2.76 -5.90
N VAL A 52 -10.92 1.69 -5.42
CA VAL A 52 -10.70 0.33 -5.90
C VAL A 52 -11.96 -0.15 -6.59
N ASP A 53 -11.81 -0.72 -7.79
CA ASP A 53 -12.92 -1.35 -8.48
C ASP A 53 -13.10 -2.78 -7.97
N ALA A 54 -14.30 -3.13 -7.52
CA ALA A 54 -14.57 -4.44 -6.93
C ALA A 54 -14.61 -5.60 -7.94
N ARG A 55 -14.68 -5.29 -9.24
CA ARG A 55 -14.58 -6.25 -10.34
C ARG A 55 -13.14 -6.43 -10.80
N ALA A 56 -12.22 -5.55 -10.42
CA ALA A 56 -10.80 -5.72 -10.70
C ALA A 56 -10.20 -6.88 -9.89
N SER A 57 -9.19 -7.51 -10.47
CA SER A 57 -8.45 -8.59 -9.81
C SER A 57 -7.67 -8.09 -8.60
N ASP A 58 -7.51 -8.94 -7.58
CA ASP A 58 -6.78 -8.63 -6.34
C ASP A 58 -5.38 -8.05 -6.62
N ARG A 59 -4.68 -8.55 -7.64
CA ARG A 59 -3.36 -8.05 -8.08
C ARG A 59 -3.40 -6.61 -8.57
N VAL A 60 -4.42 -6.26 -9.36
CA VAL A 60 -4.58 -4.89 -9.90
C VAL A 60 -4.88 -3.93 -8.75
N ILE A 61 -5.78 -4.32 -7.87
CA ILE A 61 -6.12 -3.55 -6.67
C ILE A 61 -4.87 -3.33 -5.81
N ALA A 62 -4.13 -4.40 -5.53
CA ALA A 62 -2.93 -4.33 -4.72
C ALA A 62 -1.83 -3.45 -5.34
N ALA A 63 -1.58 -3.57 -6.65
CA ALA A 63 -0.63 -2.72 -7.35
C ALA A 63 -1.03 -1.23 -7.27
N HIS A 64 -2.32 -0.93 -7.41
CA HIS A 64 -2.82 0.44 -7.35
C HIS A 64 -2.72 1.05 -5.94
N ILE A 65 -3.00 0.25 -4.91
CA ILE A 65 -2.80 0.63 -3.51
C ILE A 65 -1.30 0.85 -3.22
N ALA A 66 -0.43 -0.08 -3.65
CA ALA A 66 1.02 0.03 -3.44
C ALA A 66 1.62 1.28 -4.11
N GLN A 67 1.18 1.60 -5.33
CA GLN A 67 1.59 2.83 -6.01
C GLN A 67 1.15 4.08 -5.24
N SER A 68 -0.10 4.10 -4.74
CA SER A 68 -0.61 5.22 -3.93
C SER A 68 0.18 5.39 -2.62
N ILE A 69 0.51 4.28 -1.96
CA ILE A 69 1.38 4.27 -0.77
C ILE A 69 2.77 4.78 -1.14
N GLY A 70 3.36 4.32 -2.25
CA GLY A 70 4.66 4.77 -2.72
C GLY A 70 4.75 6.27 -2.92
N VAL A 71 3.74 6.86 -3.58
CA VAL A 71 3.64 8.31 -3.78
C VAL A 71 3.49 9.03 -2.43
N ALA A 72 2.69 8.48 -1.50
CA ALA A 72 2.51 9.06 -0.18
C ALA A 72 3.81 9.01 0.65
N ILE A 73 4.59 7.94 0.56
CA ILE A 73 5.90 7.83 1.22
C ILE A 73 6.88 8.85 0.62
N GLN A 74 6.96 8.98 -0.70
CA GLN A 74 7.83 9.97 -1.34
C GLN A 74 7.46 11.41 -0.96
N ARG A 75 6.17 11.68 -0.74
CA ARG A 75 5.67 13.01 -0.33
C ARG A 75 5.75 13.27 1.17
N GLY A 76 5.69 12.22 2.00
CA GLY A 76 5.59 12.32 3.46
C GLY A 76 6.84 11.90 4.24
N GLY A 77 7.79 11.21 3.60
CA GLY A 77 9.05 10.75 4.21
C GLY A 77 10.11 11.84 4.42
N GLY A 78 9.72 13.11 4.29
CA GLY A 78 10.56 14.27 4.55
C GLY A 78 10.06 15.05 5.75
N LYS A 79 10.16 14.48 6.95
CA LYS A 79 10.18 15.22 8.21
C LYS A 79 10.95 14.49 9.29
#